data_AF-A0A924PK00-F1
#
_entry.id   AF-A0A924PK00-F1
#
_cell.length_a   1.000
_cell.length_b   1.000
_cell.length_c   1.000
_cell.angle_alpha   90.00
_cell.angle_beta   90.00
_cell.angle_gamma   90.00
#
_symmetry.space_group_name_H-M   'P 1'
#
loop_
_entity.id
_entity.type
_entity.pdbx_description
1 polymer ?
#
loop_
_entity_poly.entity_id
_entity_poly.type
_entity_poly.pdbx_seq_one_letter_code
_entity_poly.pdbx_strand_id
1 'polypeptide(L)'
;MNINQGEIYGKQTANKFVMYNVLKVSKAKGINEEVVTLQNIDNPLSLFETTAKKLAVSGYIRISQTPYIDLVSATPKRRKAAKKPIRCPLTFDFLEDRADSQRPAAILPDLFSVA
;
A
#
# COMPACT_ATOMS: atom_id res chain seq x y z
N MET A 1 -1.86 -25.52 16.46
CA MET A 1 -0.91 -24.60 15.82
C MET A 1 -1.69 -23.33 15.57
N ASN A 2 -1.37 -22.25 16.28
CA ASN A 2 -2.06 -20.97 16.13
C ASN A 2 -1.21 -20.12 15.19
N ILE A 3 -1.78 -19.75 14.04
CA ILE A 3 -1.10 -18.96 13.02
C ILE A 3 -1.63 -17.53 13.13
N ASN A 4 -0.72 -16.56 13.23
CA ASN A 4 -1.09 -15.15 13.29
C ASN A 4 -0.80 -14.44 11.97
N GLN A 5 -1.53 -13.35 11.74
CA GLN A 5 -1.29 -12.47 10.60
C GLN A 5 0.08 -11.78 10.76
N GLY A 6 0.84 -11.68 9.66
CA GLY A 6 2.17 -11.08 9.65
C GLY A 6 3.33 -12.02 9.99
N GLU A 7 3.06 -13.28 10.33
CA GLU A 7 4.10 -14.31 10.49
C GLU A 7 4.73 -14.70 9.14
N ILE A 8 5.99 -15.16 9.18
CA ILE A 8 6.70 -15.65 8.00
C ILE A 8 6.91 -17.16 8.09
N TYR A 9 6.51 -17.87 7.04
CA TYR A 9 6.70 -19.30 6.88
C TYR A 9 7.66 -19.61 5.74
N GLY A 10 8.56 -20.55 5.96
CA GLY A 10 9.53 -21.02 4.98
C GLY A 10 9.27 -22.45 4.56
N LYS A 11 9.60 -22.77 3.31
CA LYS A 11 9.72 -24.14 2.83
C LYS A 11 11.02 -24.32 2.06
N GLN A 12 11.81 -25.28 2.51
CA GLN A 12 12.97 -25.74 1.76
C GLN A 12 12.50 -26.64 0.61
N THR A 13 12.71 -26.17 -0.62
CA THR A 13 12.57 -26.97 -1.84
C THR A 13 13.96 -27.46 -2.22
N ALA A 14 14.06 -28.51 -3.06
CA ALA A 14 15.34 -29.09 -3.49
C ALA A 14 16.37 -28.05 -3.99
N ASN A 15 15.91 -26.98 -4.65
CA ASN A 15 16.79 -25.99 -5.27
C ASN A 15 16.83 -24.63 -4.54
N LYS A 16 15.85 -24.33 -3.67
CA LYS A 16 15.76 -23.01 -3.02
C LYS A 16 14.89 -23.02 -1.78
N PHE A 17 15.18 -22.09 -0.87
CA PHE A 17 14.36 -21.80 0.29
C PHE A 17 13.38 -20.68 -0.05
N VAL A 18 12.08 -20.99 -0.05
CA VAL A 18 11.03 -20.02 -0.39
C VAL A 18 10.31 -19.58 0.88
N MET A 19 10.11 -18.28 1.02
CA MET A 19 9.43 -17.68 2.17
C MET A 19 8.09 -17.08 1.77
N TYR A 20 7.15 -17.13 2.71
CA TYR A 20 5.78 -16.68 2.53
C TYR A 20 5.32 -15.87 3.75
N ASN A 21 4.69 -14.73 3.47
CA ASN A 21 4.05 -13.90 4.49
C ASN A 21 2.59 -14.34 4.69
N VAL A 22 2.16 -14.43 5.95
CA VAL A 22 0.76 -14.66 6.29
C VAL A 22 -0.01 -13.35 6.16
N LEU A 23 -0.84 -13.24 5.12
CA LEU A 23 -1.65 -12.05 4.88
C LEU A 23 -2.94 -12.02 5.67
N LYS A 24 -3.60 -13.18 5.83
CA LYS A 24 -4.91 -13.26 6.45
C LYS A 24 -5.10 -14.64 7.06
N VAL A 25 -5.69 -14.67 8.25
CA VAL A 25 -6.12 -15.90 8.91
C VAL A 25 -7.63 -15.78 9.13
N SER A 26 -8.39 -16.69 8.52
CA SER A 26 -9.85 -16.73 8.61
C SER A 26 -10.27 -18.03 9.26
N LYS A 27 -11.24 -17.96 10.18
CA LYS A 27 -11.86 -19.17 10.76
C LYS A 27 -12.95 -19.65 9.80
N ALA A 28 -12.85 -20.88 9.31
CA ALA A 28 -13.92 -21.46 8.52
C ALA A 28 -15.13 -21.70 9.43
N LYS A 29 -16.29 -21.08 9.14
CA LYS A 29 -17.49 -21.22 9.97
C LYS A 29 -17.91 -22.71 10.01
N GLY A 30 -17.97 -23.28 11.22
CA GLY A 30 -18.49 -24.63 11.46
C GLY A 30 -17.43 -25.74 11.58
N ILE A 31 -16.16 -25.46 11.27
CA ILE A 31 -15.06 -26.41 11.42
C ILE A 31 -13.96 -25.69 12.21
N ASN A 32 -13.35 -26.34 13.20
CA ASN A 32 -12.19 -25.81 13.95
C ASN A 32 -10.92 -25.78 13.08
N GLU A 33 -11.05 -25.31 11.84
CA GLU A 33 -9.99 -25.20 10.85
C GLU A 33 -9.81 -23.75 10.45
N GLU A 34 -8.56 -23.30 10.57
CA GLU A 34 -8.11 -21.98 10.15
C GLU A 34 -7.66 -22.05 8.70
N VAL A 35 -8.23 -21.19 7.87
CA VAL A 35 -7.83 -20.94 6.50
C VAL A 35 -6.84 -19.78 6.51
N VAL A 36 -5.65 -20.02 5.97
CA VAL A 36 -4.51 -19.12 5.97
C VAL A 36 -4.19 -18.75 4.53
N THR A 37 -4.11 -17.44 4.26
CA THR A 37 -3.67 -16.91 2.97
C THR A 37 -2.19 -16.54 3.06
N LEU A 38 -1.37 -17.16 2.22
CA LEU A 38 0.07 -16.96 2.14
C LEU A 38 0.44 -16.21 0.85
N GLN A 39 1.38 -15.27 0.96
CA GLN A 39 1.95 -14.53 -0.16
C GLN A 39 3.44 -14.79 -0.26
N ASN A 40 3.96 -15.13 -1.44
CA ASN A 40 5.40 -15.27 -1.65
C ASN A 40 6.12 -13.92 -1.50
N ILE A 41 7.24 -13.89 -0.78
CA ILE A 41 8.05 -12.68 -0.58
C ILE A 41 8.71 -12.22 -1.89
N ASP A 42 9.19 -13.16 -2.72
CA ASP A 42 9.89 -12.85 -3.98
C ASP A 42 8.93 -12.47 -5.10
N ASN A 43 7.70 -12.98 -5.06
CA ASN A 43 6.67 -12.72 -6.06
C ASN A 43 5.35 -12.34 -5.39
N PRO A 44 5.03 -11.04 -5.25
CA PRO A 44 3.85 -10.58 -4.53
C PRO A 44 2.52 -10.96 -5.20
N LEU A 45 2.53 -11.37 -6.48
CA LEU A 45 1.34 -11.86 -7.18
C LEU A 45 1.03 -13.33 -6.86
N SER A 46 2.01 -14.07 -6.33
CA SER A 46 1.85 -15.49 -5.98
C SER A 46 1.20 -15.62 -4.60
N LEU A 47 -0.12 -15.72 -4.62
CA LEU A 47 -0.97 -15.88 -3.43
C LEU A 47 -1.64 -17.24 -3.46
N PHE A 48 -1.70 -17.92 -2.32
CA PHE A 48 -2.49 -19.14 -2.20
C PHE A 48 -3.11 -19.29 -0.82
N GLU A 49 -4.20 -20.05 -0.78
CA GLU A 49 -4.93 -20.37 0.45
C GLU A 49 -4.68 -21.81 0.85
N THR A 50 -4.43 -22.04 2.14
CA THR A 50 -4.23 -23.37 2.71
C THR A 50 -4.83 -23.44 4.11
N THR A 51 -5.06 -24.65 4.63
CA THR A 51 -5.41 -24.81 6.05
C THR A 51 -4.17 -24.95 6.91
N ALA A 52 -4.27 -24.55 8.19
CA ALA A 52 -3.16 -24.68 9.14
C ALA A 52 -2.64 -26.13 9.26
N LYS A 53 -3.54 -27.13 9.18
CA LYS A 53 -3.17 -28.55 9.17
C LYS A 53 -2.32 -28.93 7.96
N LYS A 54 -2.74 -28.53 6.75
CA LYS A 54 -2.01 -28.81 5.51
C LYS A 54 -0.66 -28.12 5.48
N LEU A 55 -0.57 -26.92 6.06
CA LEU A 55 0.66 -26.15 6.17
C LEU A 55 1.70 -26.90 7.02
N ALA A 56 1.30 -27.42 8.18
CA ALA A 56 2.18 -28.23 9.03
C ALA A 56 2.62 -29.54 8.36
N VAL A 57 1.67 -30.27 7.74
CA VAL A 57 1.95 -31.56 7.08
C VAL A 57 2.87 -31.40 5.87
N SER A 58 2.77 -30.29 5.13
CA SER A 58 3.56 -30.05 3.92
C SER A 58 4.97 -29.50 4.17
N GLY A 59 5.39 -29.44 5.44
CA GLY A 59 6.76 -29.11 5.85
C GLY A 59 7.07 -27.62 5.87
N TYR A 60 6.06 -26.74 5.98
CA TYR A 60 6.31 -25.32 6.20
C TYR A 60 6.71 -25.08 7.65
N ILE A 61 7.79 -24.33 7.83
CA ILE A 61 8.36 -24.01 9.15
C ILE A 61 8.16 -22.53 9.41
N ARG A 62 7.75 -22.18 10.63
CA ARG A 62 7.66 -20.78 11.06
C ARG A 62 9.06 -20.21 11.27
N ILE A 63 9.42 -19.19 10.48
CA ILE A 63 10.73 -18.53 10.56
C ILE A 63 10.69 -17.36 11.55
N SER A 64 9.68 -16.51 11.44
CA SER A 64 9.51 -15.34 12.31
C SER A 64 8.08 -15.21 12.78
N GLN A 65 7.94 -14.85 14.05
CA GLN A 65 6.67 -14.54 14.70
C GLN A 65 6.42 -13.03 14.76
N THR A 66 7.45 -12.20 14.57
CA THR A 66 7.32 -10.74 14.63
C THR A 66 6.70 -10.22 13.34
N PRO A 67 5.54 -9.54 13.41
CA PRO A 67 4.97 -8.89 12.24
C PRO A 67 5.91 -7.76 11.82
N TYR A 68 6.54 -7.88 10.66
CA TYR A 68 7.34 -6.80 10.09
C TYR A 68 6.47 -5.61 9.64
N ILE A 69 5.15 -5.81 9.60
CA ILE A 69 4.17 -4.87 9.08
C ILE A 69 3.16 -4.60 10.19
N ASP A 70 3.06 -3.33 10.62
CA ASP A 70 1.95 -2.87 11.45
C ASP A 70 0.64 -2.99 10.67
N LEU A 71 -0.11 -4.04 10.96
CA LEU A 71 -1.43 -4.31 10.36
C LEU A 71 -2.54 -3.47 11.01
N VAL A 72 -2.24 -2.83 12.14
CA VAL A 72 -3.10 -1.83 12.76
C VAL A 72 -2.90 -0.52 12.00
N SER A 73 -3.68 -0.30 10.94
CA SER A 73 -3.73 1.02 10.30
C SER A 73 -4.39 2.01 11.27
N ALA A 74 -3.60 2.61 12.17
CA ALA A 74 -4.08 3.64 13.10
C ALA A 74 -4.61 4.89 12.36
N THR A 75 -4.30 5.01 11.07
CA THR A 75 -4.87 6.05 10.21
C THR A 75 -5.74 5.40 9.14
N PRO A 76 -7.06 5.71 9.07
CA PRO A 76 -7.83 5.37 7.89
C PRO A 76 -7.17 6.07 6.71
N LYS A 77 -7.06 5.37 5.56
CA LYS A 77 -6.47 5.87 4.31
C LYS A 77 -7.18 7.14 3.86
N ARG A 78 -6.80 8.28 4.46
CA ARG A 78 -7.43 9.57 4.25
C ARG A 78 -6.97 10.00 2.87
N ARG A 79 -7.87 9.92 1.89
CA ARG A 79 -7.78 10.74 0.67
C ARG A 79 -7.83 12.19 1.12
N LYS A 80 -6.72 12.73 1.64
CA LYS A 80 -6.55 14.16 1.74
C LYS A 80 -6.45 14.62 0.30
N ALA A 81 -7.51 15.22 -0.23
CA ALA A 81 -7.34 16.17 -1.31
C ALA A 81 -6.20 17.10 -0.86
N ALA A 82 -5.16 17.22 -1.68
CA ALA A 82 -4.01 18.03 -1.39
C ALA A 82 -4.53 19.40 -0.90
N LYS A 83 -4.27 19.70 0.37
CA LYS A 83 -4.52 21.03 0.91
C LYS A 83 -3.80 21.96 -0.07
N LYS A 84 -4.53 22.90 -0.69
CA LYS A 84 -3.92 23.83 -1.66
C LYS A 84 -2.66 24.39 -0.99
N PRO A 85 -1.50 24.37 -1.66
CA PRO A 85 -0.28 24.91 -1.07
C PRO A 85 -0.58 26.33 -0.59
N ILE A 86 -0.31 26.59 0.69
CA ILE A 86 -0.46 27.92 1.28
C ILE A 86 0.65 28.76 0.62
N ARG A 87 0.26 29.74 -0.21
CA ARG A 87 1.21 30.58 -0.94
C ARG A 87 2.03 31.43 0.03
N CYS A 88 3.27 31.74 -0.36
CA CYS A 88 4.20 32.51 0.45
C CYS A 88 3.64 33.92 0.70
N PRO A 89 3.54 34.39 1.96
CA PRO A 89 2.95 35.69 2.29
C PRO A 89 3.80 36.90 1.81
N LEU A 90 5.02 36.65 1.32
CA LEU A 90 5.95 37.69 0.85
C LEU A 90 5.95 37.86 -0.68
N THR A 91 5.21 37.04 -1.43
CA THR A 91 5.08 37.16 -2.89
C THR A 91 3.73 37.76 -3.24
N PHE A 92 3.74 38.96 -3.83
CA PHE A 92 2.53 39.60 -4.34
C PHE A 92 2.01 38.81 -5.56
N ASP A 93 0.75 38.37 -5.47
CA ASP A 93 0.15 37.45 -6.44
C ASP A 93 -0.76 38.22 -7.41
N PHE A 94 -0.20 38.68 -8.53
CA PHE A 94 -0.92 39.44 -9.56
C PHE A 94 -2.05 38.65 -10.27
N LEU A 95 -2.28 37.39 -9.88
CA LEU A 95 -3.24 36.48 -10.48
C LEU A 95 -4.41 36.12 -9.54
N GLU A 96 -4.46 36.64 -8.31
CA GLU A 96 -5.47 36.26 -7.30
C GLU A 96 -6.92 36.59 -7.73
N ASP A 97 -7.12 37.73 -8.42
CA ASP A 97 -8.43 38.18 -8.90
C ASP A 97 -8.82 37.63 -10.29
N ARG A 98 -7.98 36.79 -10.90
CA ARG A 98 -8.21 36.29 -12.27
C ARG A 98 -8.93 34.95 -12.25
N ALA A 99 -10.00 34.83 -13.05
CA ALA A 99 -10.62 33.55 -13.34
C ALA A 99 -9.68 32.69 -14.21
N ASP A 100 -9.59 31.39 -13.96
CA ASP A 100 -8.72 30.43 -14.68
C ASP A 100 -8.92 30.44 -16.22
N SER A 101 -10.05 30.96 -16.70
CA SER A 101 -10.39 31.08 -18.12
C SER A 101 -9.92 32.37 -18.80
N GLN A 102 -9.38 33.34 -18.06
CA GLN A 102 -8.88 34.58 -18.64
C GLN A 102 -7.45 34.40 -19.15
N ARG A 103 -7.23 34.72 -20.44
CA ARG A 103 -5.89 34.79 -21.02
C ARG A 103 -5.10 35.92 -20.34
N PRO A 104 -3.79 35.74 -20.09
CA PRO A 104 -2.98 36.80 -19.52
C PRO A 104 -2.99 38.02 -20.43
N ALA A 105 -3.23 39.21 -19.85
CA ALA A 105 -3.06 40.46 -20.57
C ALA A 105 -1.60 40.55 -21.05
N ALA A 106 -1.42 41.01 -22.29
CA ALA A 106 -0.09 41.19 -22.86
C ALA A 106 0.72 42.12 -21.95
N ILE A 107 1.86 41.62 -21.45
CA ILE A 107 2.73 42.35 -20.52
C ILE A 107 3.39 43.55 -21.24
N LEU A 108 3.53 43.45 -22.55
CA LEU A 108 4.07 44.50 -23.40
C LEU A 108 2.92 45.24 -24.10
N PRO A 109 2.87 46.58 -24.04
CA PRO A 109 2.00 47.35 -24.92
C PRO A 109 2.39 47.06 -26.38
N ASP A 110 1.41 47.03 -27.26
CA ASP A 110 1.65 46.79 -28.68
C ASP A 110 2.54 47.89 -29.26
N LEU A 111 3.81 47.54 -29.54
CA LEU A 111 4.82 48.48 -30.01
C LEU A 111 4.55 48.94 -31.46
N PHE A 112 3.54 48.37 -32.13
CA PHE A 112 3.20 48.68 -33.52
C PHE A 112 1.87 49.43 -33.67
N SER A 113 1.21 49.82 -32.57
CA SER A 113 -0.07 50.55 -32.64
C SER A 113 0.07 52.07 -32.74
N VAL A 114 1.26 52.60 -32.99
CA VAL A 114 1.47 54.04 -33.25
C VAL A 114 1.54 54.25 -34.75
N ALA A 115 0.40 54.59 -35.34
CA ALA A 115 0.27 55.27 -36.63
C ALA A 115 -0.70 56.43 -36.46
#